data_AF-A0A9D9JFT4-F1
#
_entry.id   AF-A0A9D9JFT4-F1
#
_cell.length_a   1.000
_cell.length_b   1.000
_cell.length_c   1.000
_cell.angle_alpha   90.00
_cell.angle_beta   90.00
_cell.angle_gamma   90.00
#
_symmetry.space_group_name_H-M   'P 1'
#
loop_
_entity.id
_entity.type
_entity.pdbx_description
1 polymer ?
#
loop_
_entity_poly.entity_id
_entity_poly.type
_entity_poly.pdbx_seq_one_letter_code
_entity_poly.pdbx_strand_id
1 'polypeptide(L)'
;MNDGDRFLVVRQRFLPMLRAVAEELADRTVPGYPIVIDEPEQGIVGIALAPGFSLAVERQGDRLQLVRQVVQHRTLVHTAAGREWFGGQPHQVREDLDVDRTDVALRDELARLLAAWHKHPLIIRQSDS
;
A
#
# COMPACT_ATOMS: atom_id res chain seq x y z
N MET A 1 -16.52 -1.91 -23.10
CA MET A 1 -16.60 -1.98 -21.64
C MET A 1 -16.14 -0.63 -21.12
N ASN A 2 -16.98 0.12 -20.43
CA ASN A 2 -16.62 1.45 -19.94
C ASN A 2 -15.66 1.31 -18.75
N ASP A 3 -14.84 2.33 -18.45
CA ASP A 3 -13.85 2.24 -17.36
C ASP A 3 -14.48 2.19 -15.96
N GLY A 4 -15.72 2.70 -15.82
CA GLY A 4 -16.55 2.43 -14.65
C GLY A 4 -16.74 0.93 -14.43
N ASP A 5 -16.96 0.16 -15.49
CA ASP A 5 -17.10 -1.30 -15.41
C ASP A 5 -15.76 -1.96 -15.07
N ARG A 6 -14.65 -1.45 -15.62
CA ARG A 6 -13.29 -1.94 -15.37
C ARG A 6 -12.86 -1.79 -13.91
N PHE A 7 -13.07 -0.61 -13.33
CA PHE A 7 -12.81 -0.38 -11.91
C PHE A 7 -13.62 -1.33 -11.04
N LEU A 8 -14.92 -1.50 -11.33
CA LEU A 8 -15.79 -2.40 -10.58
C LEU A 8 -15.32 -3.85 -10.64
N VAL A 9 -14.83 -4.32 -11.79
CA VAL A 9 -14.24 -5.66 -11.93
C VAL A 9 -13.00 -5.81 -11.05
N VAL A 10 -12.08 -4.85 -11.09
CA VAL A 10 -10.87 -4.89 -10.24
C VAL A 10 -11.26 -4.85 -8.76
N ARG A 11 -12.19 -3.96 -8.38
CA ARG A 11 -12.70 -3.85 -7.02
C ARG A 11 -13.29 -5.16 -6.51
N GLN A 12 -14.14 -5.83 -7.31
CA GLN A 12 -14.74 -7.11 -6.94
C GLN A 12 -13.71 -8.19 -6.63
N ARG A 13 -12.57 -8.18 -7.34
CA ARG A 13 -11.46 -9.13 -7.14
C ARG A 13 -10.56 -8.73 -5.98
N PHE A 14 -10.23 -7.45 -5.87
CA PHE A 14 -9.22 -6.95 -4.94
C PHE A 14 -9.74 -6.77 -3.51
N LEU A 15 -10.96 -6.23 -3.36
CA LEU A 15 -11.55 -5.93 -2.05
C LEU A 15 -11.60 -7.13 -1.10
N PRO A 16 -11.96 -8.36 -1.54
CA PRO A 16 -11.88 -9.55 -0.69
C PRO A 16 -10.46 -9.85 -0.18
N MET A 17 -9.45 -9.66 -1.02
CA MET A 17 -8.04 -9.87 -0.63
C MET A 17 -7.60 -8.88 0.43
N LEU A 18 -8.00 -7.61 0.27
CA LEU A 18 -7.69 -6.54 1.21
C LEU A 18 -8.34 -6.78 2.58
N ARG A 19 -9.62 -7.20 2.57
CA ARG A 19 -10.34 -7.55 3.81
C ARG A 19 -9.72 -8.72 4.54
N ALA A 20 -9.30 -9.77 3.82
CA ALA A 20 -8.63 -10.92 4.41
C ALA A 20 -7.32 -10.52 5.11
N VAL A 21 -6.50 -9.68 4.48
CA VAL A 21 -5.28 -9.15 5.11
C VAL A 21 -5.59 -8.26 6.30
N ALA A 22 -6.63 -7.43 6.21
CA ALA A 22 -7.04 -6.58 7.32
C ALA A 22 -7.48 -7.40 8.55
N GLU A 23 -8.23 -8.48 8.32
CA GLU A 23 -8.67 -9.41 9.35
C GLU A 23 -7.48 -10.16 9.98
N GLU A 24 -6.54 -10.65 9.17
CA GLU A 24 -5.32 -11.34 9.66
C GLU A 24 -4.46 -10.43 10.56
N LEU A 25 -4.45 -9.13 10.28
CA LEU A 25 -3.62 -8.15 10.98
C LEU A 25 -4.35 -7.40 12.09
N ALA A 26 -5.63 -7.67 12.34
CA ALA A 26 -6.46 -6.90 13.28
C ALA A 26 -5.83 -6.75 14.68
N ASP A 27 -5.10 -7.77 15.15
CA ASP A 27 -4.50 -7.81 16.48
C ASP A 27 -2.99 -7.42 16.49
N ARG A 28 -2.42 -7.04 15.35
CA ARG A 28 -0.95 -6.96 15.16
C ARG A 28 -0.43 -5.56 14.80
N THR A 29 -1.26 -4.54 14.85
CA THR A 29 -1.01 -3.26 14.16
C THR A 29 -1.08 -2.03 15.05
N VAL A 30 -0.61 -0.91 14.47
CA VAL A 30 -0.73 0.44 15.02
C VAL A 30 -2.22 0.76 15.24
N PRO A 31 -2.60 1.45 16.34
CA PRO A 31 -3.99 1.84 16.57
C PRO A 31 -4.61 2.55 15.36
N GLY A 32 -5.79 2.10 14.96
CA GLY A 32 -6.52 2.63 13.80
C GLY A 32 -6.08 2.06 12.44
N TYR A 33 -5.19 1.07 12.40
CA TYR A 33 -4.80 0.35 11.19
C TYR A 33 -4.96 -1.17 11.39
N PRO A 34 -5.08 -1.96 10.31
CA PRO A 34 -5.14 -1.53 8.90
C PRO A 34 -6.48 -0.89 8.53
N ILE A 35 -6.46 0.02 7.56
CA ILE A 35 -7.66 0.70 7.02
C ILE A 35 -7.91 0.20 5.61
N VAL A 36 -9.04 -0.48 5.39
CA VAL A 36 -9.51 -0.82 4.04
C VAL A 36 -10.24 0.40 3.48
N ILE A 37 -9.81 0.85 2.30
CA ILE A 37 -10.37 1.97 1.56
C ILE A 37 -11.26 1.37 0.47
N ASP A 38 -12.54 1.74 0.48
CA ASP A 38 -13.53 1.28 -0.50
C ASP A 38 -14.46 2.46 -0.86
N GLU A 39 -14.00 3.29 -1.78
CA GLU A 39 -14.67 4.53 -2.20
C GLU A 39 -14.97 4.48 -3.70
N PRO A 40 -15.94 3.65 -4.13
CA PRO A 40 -16.21 3.42 -5.55
C PRO A 40 -16.67 4.67 -6.29
N GLU A 41 -17.35 5.59 -5.61
CA GLU A 41 -17.77 6.89 -6.17
C GLU A 41 -16.56 7.75 -6.56
N GLN A 42 -15.48 7.66 -5.79
CA GLN A 42 -14.21 8.32 -6.09
C GLN A 42 -13.31 7.46 -6.98
N GLY A 43 -13.69 6.22 -7.27
CA GLY A 43 -12.90 5.26 -8.05
C GLY A 43 -11.66 4.78 -7.31
N ILE A 44 -11.74 4.58 -5.99
CA ILE A 44 -10.61 4.16 -5.14
C ILE A 44 -10.96 2.86 -4.41
N VAL A 45 -10.04 1.89 -4.45
CA VAL A 45 -10.08 0.69 -3.59
C VAL A 45 -8.67 0.32 -3.16
N GLY A 46 -8.44 0.09 -1.87
CA GLY A 46 -7.08 -0.10 -1.35
C GLY A 46 -7.00 -0.42 0.13
N ILE A 47 -5.78 -0.44 0.65
CA ILE A 47 -5.48 -0.65 2.06
C ILE A 47 -4.33 0.25 2.50
N ALA A 48 -4.43 0.78 3.71
CA ALA A 48 -3.33 1.38 4.44
C ALA A 48 -2.99 0.50 5.65
N LEU A 49 -1.71 0.15 5.81
CA LEU A 49 -1.24 -0.69 6.92
C LEU A 49 -0.67 0.13 8.08
N ALA A 50 -0.18 1.33 7.78
CA ALA A 50 0.35 2.30 8.72
C ALA A 50 0.51 3.66 7.99
N PRO A 51 0.76 4.76 8.71
CA PRO A 51 1.14 6.02 8.07
C PRO A 51 2.34 5.80 7.14
N GLY A 52 2.21 6.18 5.87
CA GLY A 52 3.27 6.01 4.87
C GLY A 52 3.33 4.64 4.19
N PHE A 53 2.45 3.69 4.55
CA PHE A 53 2.37 2.35 3.95
C PHE A 53 0.96 2.08 3.42
N SER A 54 0.76 2.22 2.12
CA SER A 54 -0.52 1.98 1.47
C SER A 54 -0.39 1.40 0.06
N LEU A 55 -1.46 0.73 -0.38
CA LEU A 55 -1.63 0.25 -1.73
C LEU A 55 -3.08 0.50 -2.15
N ALA A 56 -3.28 1.20 -3.25
CA ALA A 56 -4.60 1.49 -3.80
C ALA A 56 -4.63 1.31 -5.31
N VAL A 57 -5.79 0.95 -5.82
CA VAL A 57 -6.16 1.13 -7.23
C VAL A 57 -7.02 2.37 -7.31
N GLU A 58 -6.60 3.33 -8.13
CA GLU A 58 -7.25 4.62 -8.34
C GLU A 58 -7.68 4.75 -9.81
N ARG A 59 -8.88 5.28 -10.05
CA ARG A 59 -9.34 5.65 -11.40
C ARG A 59 -8.88 7.07 -11.73
N GLN A 60 -8.06 7.20 -12.77
CA GLN A 60 -7.51 8.45 -13.29
C GLN A 60 -8.01 8.65 -14.72
N GLY A 61 -9.14 9.36 -14.88
CA GLY A 61 -9.83 9.46 -16.17
C GLY A 61 -10.20 8.08 -16.71
N ASP A 62 -9.68 7.76 -17.90
CA ASP A 62 -9.93 6.50 -18.62
C ASP A 62 -8.93 5.37 -18.25
N ARG A 63 -8.13 5.57 -17.20
CA ARG A 63 -7.10 4.61 -16.77
C ARG A 63 -7.28 4.20 -15.33
N LEU A 64 -6.84 2.99 -15.02
CA LEU A 64 -6.64 2.54 -13.65
C LEU A 64 -5.15 2.67 -13.33
N GLN A 65 -4.84 3.15 -12.14
CA GLN A 65 -3.48 3.21 -11.64
C GLN A 65 -3.37 2.45 -10.34
N LEU A 66 -2.32 1.65 -10.23
CA LEU A 66 -1.90 1.08 -8.97
C LEU A 66 -0.94 2.07 -8.30
N VAL A 67 -1.30 2.49 -7.10
CA VAL A 67 -0.54 3.45 -6.30
C VAL A 67 -0.06 2.76 -5.03
N ARG A 68 1.26 2.61 -4.90
CA ARG A 68 1.89 2.07 -3.70
C ARG A 68 2.74 3.13 -3.02
N GLN A 69 2.49 3.36 -1.74
CA GLN A 69 3.29 4.22 -0.89
C GLN A 69 3.99 3.38 0.18
N VAL A 70 5.29 3.61 0.35
CA VAL A 70 6.11 2.98 1.39
C VAL A 70 7.09 3.99 1.98
N VAL A 71 7.53 3.77 3.23
CA VAL A 71 8.64 4.52 3.81
C VAL A 71 9.90 3.66 3.74
N GLN A 72 10.92 4.14 3.01
CA GLN A 72 12.21 3.48 2.85
C GLN A 72 13.24 3.99 3.88
N HIS A 73 14.24 3.16 4.16
CA HIS A 73 15.44 3.58 4.89
C HIS A 73 16.21 4.62 4.06
N ARG A 74 16.66 5.71 4.69
CA ARG A 74 17.59 6.64 4.04
C ARG A 74 19.00 6.04 4.00
N THR A 75 19.59 5.96 2.81
CA THR A 75 20.95 5.47 2.57
C THR A 75 21.98 6.59 2.38
N LEU A 76 21.57 7.87 2.43
CA LEU A 76 22.45 9.03 2.26
C LEU A 76 23.13 9.42 3.59
N VAL A 77 24.15 8.66 3.97
CA VAL A 77 24.90 8.85 5.23
C VAL A 77 25.83 10.08 5.18
N HIS A 78 26.34 10.44 4.01
CA HIS A 78 27.38 11.48 3.88
C HIS A 78 26.85 12.92 3.79
N THR A 79 25.57 13.13 3.49
CA THR A 79 24.95 14.46 3.39
C THR A 79 24.22 14.91 4.66
N ALA A 80 24.28 14.13 5.73
CA ALA A 80 23.46 14.29 6.93
C ALA A 80 24.16 14.98 8.12
N ALA A 81 25.40 15.46 7.96
CA ALA A 81 26.10 16.16 9.03
C ALA A 81 25.42 17.51 9.35
N GLY A 82 24.68 17.54 10.48
CA GLY A 82 24.26 18.80 11.13
C GLY A 82 22.79 19.21 11.01
N ARG A 83 21.85 18.32 10.64
CA ARG A 83 20.41 18.64 10.68
C ARG A 83 19.59 17.51 11.34
N GLU A 84 18.63 17.87 12.21
CA GLU A 84 17.63 16.94 12.77
C GLU A 84 16.72 16.43 11.65
N TRP A 85 16.88 15.16 11.26
CA TRP A 85 16.16 14.56 10.14
C TRP A 85 15.45 13.29 10.61
N PHE A 86 14.14 13.20 10.36
CA PHE A 86 13.35 11.99 10.61
C PHE A 86 13.82 10.86 9.67
N GLY A 87 13.98 9.64 10.21
CA GLY A 87 14.75 8.55 9.59
C GLY A 87 14.15 7.86 8.35
N GLY A 88 12.92 8.21 7.95
CA GLY A 88 12.23 7.60 6.81
C GLY A 88 12.19 8.50 5.57
N GLN A 89 12.35 7.92 4.38
CA GLN A 89 12.09 8.58 3.10
C GLN A 89 10.78 8.06 2.50
N PRO A 90 9.74 8.89 2.34
CA PRO A 90 8.53 8.50 1.62
C PRO A 90 8.88 8.18 0.16
N HIS A 91 8.36 7.06 -0.33
CA HIS A 91 8.49 6.65 -1.71
C HIS A 91 7.13 6.22 -2.22
N GLN A 92 6.74 6.77 -3.37
CA GLN A 92 5.48 6.47 -4.03
C GLN A 92 5.75 5.97 -5.44
N VAL A 93 5.17 4.82 -5.76
CA VAL A 93 5.18 4.24 -7.10
C VAL A 93 3.76 4.31 -7.63
N ARG A 94 3.61 4.80 -8.86
CA ARG A 94 2.36 4.78 -9.63
C ARG A 94 2.61 4.01 -10.93
N GLU A 95 1.79 3.00 -11.18
CA GLU A 95 1.87 2.18 -12.39
C GLU A 95 0.49 2.11 -13.04
N ASP A 96 0.45 2.18 -14.37
CA ASP A 96 -0.79 1.92 -15.11
C ASP A 96 -1.19 0.44 -14.87
N LEU A 97 -2.44 0.25 -14.45
CA LEU A 97 -3.00 -1.06 -14.16
C LEU A 97 -3.81 -1.53 -15.36
N ASP A 98 -3.33 -2.60 -15.99
CA ASP A 98 -4.14 -3.34 -16.93
C ASP A 98 -5.23 -4.12 -16.19
N VAL A 99 -6.45 -4.15 -16.74
CA VAL A 99 -7.57 -4.91 -16.16
C VAL A 99 -7.41 -6.40 -16.37
N ASP A 100 -6.63 -6.78 -17.37
CA ASP A 100 -6.23 -8.17 -17.62
C ASP A 100 -5.11 -8.63 -16.68
N ARG A 101 -4.58 -7.72 -15.83
CA ARG A 101 -3.61 -8.10 -14.81
C ARG A 101 -4.29 -9.10 -13.87
N THR A 102 -3.66 -10.27 -13.74
CA THR A 102 -4.22 -11.42 -13.02
C THR A 102 -4.33 -11.13 -11.52
N ASP A 103 -5.25 -11.84 -10.84
CA ASP A 103 -5.35 -11.86 -9.38
C ASP A 103 -3.99 -12.09 -8.69
N VAL A 104 -3.10 -12.85 -9.33
CA VAL A 104 -1.73 -13.10 -8.86
C VAL A 104 -0.95 -11.80 -8.73
N ALA A 105 -1.03 -10.91 -9.72
CA ALA A 105 -0.30 -9.66 -9.68
C ALA A 105 -0.80 -8.71 -8.57
N LEU A 106 -2.12 -8.65 -8.33
CA LEU A 106 -2.66 -7.86 -7.22
C LEU A 106 -2.19 -8.40 -5.87
N ARG A 107 -2.12 -9.74 -5.73
CA ARG A 107 -1.55 -10.39 -4.54
C ARG A 107 -0.06 -10.11 -4.39
N ASP A 108 0.71 -10.15 -5.48
CA ASP A 108 2.14 -9.84 -5.47
C ASP A 108 2.39 -8.41 -4.98
N GLU A 109 1.59 -7.46 -5.45
CA GLU A 109 1.70 -6.06 -5.05
C GLU A 109 1.34 -5.85 -3.57
N LEU A 110 0.33 -6.57 -3.07
CA LEU A 110 -0.03 -6.61 -1.65
C LEU A 110 1.09 -7.25 -0.81
N ALA A 111 1.69 -8.34 -1.28
CA ALA A 111 2.82 -9.00 -0.63
C ALA A 111 4.06 -8.10 -0.57
N ARG A 112 4.33 -7.33 -1.63
CA ARG A 112 5.41 -6.32 -1.64
C ARG A 112 5.15 -5.20 -0.63
N LEU A 113 3.90 -4.74 -0.49
CA LEU A 113 3.53 -3.77 0.55
C LEU A 113 3.79 -4.35 1.95
N LEU A 114 3.28 -5.56 2.23
CA LEU A 114 3.46 -6.24 3.52
C LEU A 114 4.95 -6.44 3.84
N ALA A 115 5.74 -6.86 2.86
CA ALA A 115 7.18 -7.03 3.04
C ALA A 115 7.90 -5.70 3.33
N ALA A 116 7.50 -4.61 2.67
CA ALA A 116 8.05 -3.29 2.94
C ALA A 116 7.67 -2.79 4.34
N TRP A 117 6.40 -2.99 4.75
CA TRP A 117 5.92 -2.65 6.08
C TRP A 117 6.64 -3.45 7.18
N HIS A 118 6.80 -4.78 7.03
CA HIS A 118 7.54 -5.59 8.01
C HIS A 118 9.04 -5.26 8.12
N LYS A 119 9.61 -4.62 7.11
CA LYS A 119 11.02 -4.16 7.09
C LYS A 119 11.18 -2.68 7.45
N HIS A 120 10.10 -2.02 7.89
CA HIS A 120 10.09 -0.58 7.97
C HIS A 120 11.07 -0.05 9.06
N PRO A 121 11.77 1.07 8.79
CA PRO A 121 12.77 1.64 9.69
C PRO A 121 12.24 2.02 11.08
N LEU A 122 10.93 2.20 11.20
CA LEU A 122 10.27 2.72 12.41
C LEU A 122 9.89 1.63 13.44
N ILE A 123 10.12 0.34 13.17
CA ILE A 123 9.96 -0.73 14.16
C ILE A 123 11.37 -1.03 14.68
N ILE A 124 11.65 -0.62 15.91
CA ILE A 124 12.75 -1.20 16.68
C ILE A 124 12.25 -2.57 17.13
N ARG A 125 12.75 -3.66 16.55
CA ARG A 125 12.55 -4.99 17.12
C ARG A 125 13.36 -5.08 18.40
N GLN A 126 12.78 -4.71 19.53
CA GLN A 126 13.28 -5.17 20.81
C GLN A 126 12.84 -6.63 20.94
N SER A 127 13.74 -7.54 20.52
CA SER A 127 13.64 -8.93 20.91
C SER A 127 14.28 -9.02 22.28
N ASP A 128 13.47 -9.18 23.33
CA ASP A 128 14.02 -9.57 24.63
C ASP A 128 14.68 -10.95 24.44
N SER A 129 16.01 -10.96 24.47
CA SER A 129 16.84 -12.17 24.50
C SER A 129 17.46 -12.27 25.89
#